data_AF-A0AAX0PE68-F1
#
_entry.id   AF-A0AAX0PE68-F1
#
_cell.length_a   1.000
_cell.length_b   1.000
_cell.length_c   1.000
_cell.angle_alpha   90.00
_cell.angle_beta   90.00
_cell.angle_gamma   90.00
#
_symmetry.space_group_name_H-M   'P 1'
#
loop_
_entity.id
_entity.type
_entity.pdbx_description
1 polymer ?
#
loop_
_entity_poly.entity_id
_entity_poly.type
_entity_poly.pdbx_seq_one_letter_code
_entity_poly.pdbx_strand_id
1 'polypeptide(L)' 'MCPYYVGRIKTLAGAGVFRWVTDVNHNKRSYYAIDNTLLYIEDVENNKPLI' A
#
# COMPACT_ATOMS: atom_id res chain seq x y z
N MET A 1 18.43 8.41 -2.14
CA MET A 1 17.09 7.86 -2.40
C MET A 1 17.22 6.35 -2.55
N CYS A 2 16.57 5.55 -1.71
CA CYS A 2 16.86 4.11 -1.62
C CYS A 2 16.18 3.32 -2.76
N PRO A 3 16.89 2.48 -3.54
CA PRO A 3 16.36 1.83 -4.74
C PRO A 3 15.19 0.86 -4.47
N TYR A 4 15.07 0.34 -3.24
CA TYR A 4 13.99 -0.53 -2.81
C TYR A 4 12.60 0.12 -2.90
N TYR A 5 12.50 1.43 -2.64
CA TYR A 5 11.22 2.13 -2.67
C TYR A 5 10.70 2.34 -4.10
N VAL A 6 11.60 2.54 -5.07
CA VAL A 6 11.22 2.75 -6.48
C VAL A 6 10.57 1.50 -7.07
N GLY A 7 11.11 0.32 -6.77
CA GLY A 7 10.55 -0.96 -7.21
C GLY A 7 9.13 -1.17 -6.68
N ARG A 8 8.92 -0.95 -5.38
CA ARG A 8 7.59 -1.10 -4.76
C ARG A 8 6.56 -0.15 -5.36
N ILE A 9 6.91 1.13 -5.56
CA ILE A 9 5.99 2.12 -6.14
C ILE A 9 5.56 1.73 -7.55
N LYS A 10 6.49 1.21 -8.38
CA LYS A 10 6.16 0.72 -9.73
C LYS A 10 5.19 -0.46 -9.69
N THR A 11 5.41 -1.41 -8.79
CA THR A 11 4.51 -2.57 -8.63
C THR A 11 3.11 -2.12 -8.18
N LEU A 12 3.02 -1.22 -7.20
CA LEU A 12 1.73 -0.69 -6.71
C LEU A 12 0.97 0.05 -7.82
N ALA A 13 1.65 0.92 -8.57
CA ALA A 13 1.05 1.61 -9.71
C ALA A 13 0.57 0.62 -10.79
N GLY A 14 1.35 -0.41 -11.10
CA GLY A 14 0.96 -1.48 -12.03
C GLY A 14 -0.23 -2.31 -11.55
N ALA A 15 -0.45 -2.40 -10.23
CA ALA A 15 -1.62 -3.06 -9.63
C ALA A 15 -2.86 -2.15 -9.51
N GLY A 16 -2.80 -0.92 -10.04
CA GLY A 16 -3.93 0.01 -10.02
C GLY A 16 -4.07 0.84 -8.74
N VAL A 17 -3.06 0.82 -7.86
CA VAL A 17 -3.05 1.67 -6.66
C VAL A 17 -2.86 3.13 -7.06
N PHE A 18 -3.84 3.96 -6.73
CA PHE A 18 -3.78 5.41 -6.91
C PHE A 18 -3.38 6.14 -5.61
N ARG A 19 -3.84 5.62 -4.47
CA ARG A 19 -3.61 6.21 -3.14
C ARG A 19 -3.38 5.11 -2.11
N TRP A 20 -2.51 5.36 -1.14
CA TRP A 20 -2.48 4.58 0.10
C TRP A 20 -2.71 5.47 1.32
N VAL A 21 -3.33 4.91 2.35
CA VAL A 21 -3.49 5.55 3.67
C VAL A 21 -2.76 4.70 4.68
N THR A 22 -1.90 5.31 5.48
CA THR A 22 -1.23 4.63 6.59
C THR A 22 -1.85 5.11 7.89
N ASP A 23 -2.56 4.21 8.57
CA ASP A 23 -3.00 4.41 9.94
C ASP A 23 -1.89 3.94 10.88
N VAL A 24 -1.13 4.90 11.38
CA VAL A 24 0.00 4.66 12.29
C VAL A 24 -0.43 4.19 13.67
N ASN A 25 -1.65 4.51 14.11
CA ASN A 25 -2.14 4.10 15.42
C ASN A 25 -2.53 2.63 15.43
N HIS A 26 -2.97 2.11 14.28
CA HIS A 26 -3.39 0.72 14.11
C HIS A 26 -2.39 -0.13 13.33
N ASN A 27 -1.20 0.40 13.02
CA ASN A 27 -0.13 -0.27 12.27
C ASN A 27 -0.58 -0.81 10.90
N LYS A 28 -1.51 -0.13 10.23
CA LYS A 28 -2.12 -0.61 8.98
C LYS A 28 -1.90 0.34 7.83
N ARG A 29 -1.73 -0.22 6.63
CA ARG A 29 -1.73 0.51 5.38
C ARG A 29 -2.75 -0.05 4.41
N SER A 30 -3.67 0.79 3.99
CA SER A 30 -4.72 0.46 3.02
C SER A 30 -4.42 1.09 1.68
N TYR A 31 -4.60 0.33 0.61
CA TYR A 31 -4.33 0.73 -0.77
C TYR A 31 -5.65 0.84 -1.54
N TYR A 32 -5.82 1.92 -2.29
CA TYR A 32 -7.07 2.28 -2.96
C TYR A 32 -6.85 2.52 -4.46
N ALA A 33 -7.83 2.09 -5.26
CA ALA A 33 -8.00 2.49 -6.64
C ALA A 33 -8.53 3.94 -6.73
N ILE A 34 -8.57 4.48 -7.94
CA ILE A 34 -9.01 5.85 -8.22
C ILE A 34 -10.49 6.10 -7.88
N ASP A 35 -11.32 5.06 -7.94
CA ASP A 35 -12.74 5.09 -7.56
C ASP A 35 -12.98 4.85 -6.06
N ASN A 36 -11.92 4.87 -5.25
CA ASN A 36 -11.89 4.54 -3.82
C ASN A 36 -12.19 3.08 -3.48
N THR A 37 -12.20 2.16 -4.46
CA THR A 37 -12.24 0.72 -4.16
C THR A 37 -11.00 0.34 -3.36
N LEU A 38 -11.21 -0.33 -2.22
CA LEU A 38 -10.14 -0.88 -1.40
C LEU A 38 -9.54 -2.10 -2.11
N LEU A 39 -8.26 -2.04 -2.45
CA LEU A 39 -7.57 -3.09 -3.20
C LEU A 39 -6.83 -4.08 -2.27
N TYR A 40 -6.19 -3.57 -1.23
CA TYR A 40 -5.30 -4.35 -0.37
C TYR A 40 -5.06 -3.66 0.97
N ILE A 41 -4.80 -4.44 2.02
CA ILE A 41 -4.36 -3.94 3.33
C ILE A 41 -3.17 -4.77 3.82
N GLU A 42 -2.14 -4.11 4.32
CA GLU A 42 -1.01 -4.74 5.00
C GLU A 42 -0.76 -4.15 6.39
N ASP A 43 -0.15 -4.94 7.27
CA ASP A 43 0.53 -4.40 8.46
C ASP A 43 1.80 -3.65 8.04
N VAL A 44 2.02 -2.45 8.57
CA VAL A 44 3.14 -1.59 8.18
C VAL A 44 4.48 -2.15 8.65
N GLU A 45 4.53 -2.65 9.89
CA GLU A 45 5.76 -3.21 10.46
C GLU A 45 6.09 -4.60 9.90
N ASN A 46 5.08 -5.42 9.66
CA ASN A 46 5.26 -6.83 9.31
C ASN A 46 5.19 -7.09 7.80
N ASN A 47 4.77 -6.12 6.99
CA ASN A 47 4.48 -6.28 5.55
C ASN A 47 3.64 -7.54 5.26
N LYS A 48 2.74 -7.91 6.18
CA LYS A 48 1.90 -9.09 6.04
C LYS A 48 0.57 -8.72 5.39
N PRO A 49 0.12 -9.48 4.38
CA PRO A 49 -1.23 -9.32 3.83
C PRO A 49 -2.26 -9.61 4.91
N LEU A 50 -3.21 -8.70 5.09
CA LEU A 50 -4.32 -8.87 6.02
C LEU A 50 -5.58 -9.41 5.35
N ILE A 51 -5.64 -9.38 4.01
CA ILE A 51 -6.72 -9.89 3.16
C ILE A 51 -6.14 -10.36 1.83
#